data_AF-A2FAI2-F1
#
_entry.id   AF-A2FAI2-F1
#
_cell.length_a   1.000
_cell.length_b   1.000
_cell.length_c   1.000
_cell.angle_alpha   90.00
_cell.angle_beta   90.00
_cell.angle_gamma   90.00
#
_symmetry.space_group_name_H-M   'P 1'
#
loop_
_entity.id
_entity.type
_entity.pdbx_description
1 polymer ?
#
loop_
_entity_poly.entity_id
_entity_poly.type
_entity_poly.pdbx_seq_one_letter_code
_entity_poly.pdbx_strand_id
1 'polypeptide(L)'
;MSTRSSTGSALFMRPYTNPFKMTQPSEMFGYKEAKVLREREARSSLLSMSLVQRTNLLQPKIPPCKSQQTTISRSTNHSSNVSTMSRREGKEARSQRITEFIQSKREVYMTQLLIDMKTQEINRLKKEESDNEKEFADDESEISKTGEKYKYLTTKIEEELGKARKAAELATLEHVTLQQKQKRQKLANDIMRSEISKNEETLEYYKTYQEFIDKFNDEHLMDSPDNLINEFTQIENENLFLIRECDYFQKAINGTKIPTENIIKEVNSSLAQLEEIVSKRDLTSHSKVTPKPEISEENTVAEIKRLAELIHKTFYNCFKIDSDIPPIAKLEKIENTMEDMYKALELVSPKFIAEKQAKFDKDRRELMRIEQQKEKERIQQEKKEQALERANKPIKRNTGRHLMERSLPLHYQKTNNEALLRQIAEQQAMEKFLFGPALE
;
A
#
# COMPACT_ATOMS: atom_id res chain seq x y z
N MET A 1 -49.73 34.57 -62.41
CA MET A 1 -50.95 34.12 -61.71
C MET A 1 -50.54 33.56 -60.36
N SER A 2 -51.08 34.14 -59.30
CA SER A 2 -50.92 33.69 -57.91
C SER A 2 -51.36 32.23 -57.72
N THR A 3 -50.68 31.50 -56.83
CA THR A 3 -51.34 30.90 -55.65
C THR A 3 -50.34 30.21 -54.70
N ARG A 4 -50.34 30.74 -53.48
CA ARG A 4 -50.27 30.07 -52.16
C ARG A 4 -49.34 28.87 -51.98
N SER A 5 -48.31 29.05 -51.14
CA SER A 5 -47.74 27.97 -50.35
C SER A 5 -47.82 28.28 -48.85
N SER A 6 -48.48 27.36 -48.17
CA SER A 6 -48.71 27.16 -46.75
C SER A 6 -47.59 27.59 -45.80
N THR A 7 -48.00 28.29 -44.74
CA THR A 7 -47.28 28.52 -43.49
C THR A 7 -47.04 27.20 -42.75
N GLY A 8 -45.78 26.85 -42.51
CA GLY A 8 -45.36 25.81 -41.57
C GLY A 8 -44.31 26.38 -40.62
N SER A 9 -44.70 26.69 -39.39
CA SER A 9 -43.85 27.20 -38.33
C SER A 9 -42.83 26.13 -37.91
N ALA A 10 -41.58 26.27 -38.37
CA ALA A 10 -40.46 25.47 -37.89
C ALA A 10 -39.92 26.09 -36.60
N LEU A 11 -40.42 25.61 -35.45
CA LEU A 11 -39.78 25.85 -34.16
C LEU A 11 -38.39 25.20 -34.18
N PHE A 12 -37.35 26.04 -34.19
CA PHE A 12 -35.97 25.64 -33.94
C PHE A 12 -35.85 24.98 -32.56
N MET A 13 -35.96 23.65 -32.51
CA MET A 13 -35.49 22.87 -31.37
C MET A 13 -33.96 22.87 -31.41
N ARG A 14 -33.33 23.66 -30.53
CA ARG A 14 -31.89 23.53 -30.27
C ARG A 14 -31.67 22.11 -29.72
N PRO A 15 -30.71 21.33 -30.25
CA PRO A 15 -30.39 20.03 -29.67
C PRO A 15 -29.93 20.24 -28.23
N TYR A 16 -30.61 19.58 -27.30
CA TYR A 16 -30.30 19.63 -25.88
C TYR A 16 -28.97 18.89 -25.67
N THR A 17 -27.85 19.62 -25.72
CA THR A 17 -26.54 19.07 -25.40
C THR A 17 -26.38 19.03 -23.89
N ASN A 18 -26.26 17.82 -23.34
CA ASN A 18 -25.98 17.59 -21.92
C ASN A 18 -24.64 18.26 -21.54
N PRO A 19 -24.64 19.26 -20.62
CA PRO A 19 -23.42 19.97 -20.22
C PRO A 19 -22.48 19.12 -19.35
N PHE A 20 -22.91 17.92 -18.93
CA PHE A 20 -22.09 16.97 -18.18
C PHE A 20 -21.78 15.76 -19.05
N LYS A 21 -20.77 15.89 -19.92
CA LYS A 21 -20.10 14.73 -20.51
C LYS A 21 -19.01 14.26 -19.54
N MET A 22 -19.10 13.03 -19.04
CA MET A 22 -17.97 12.41 -18.36
C MET A 22 -16.83 12.23 -19.36
N THR A 23 -15.64 12.73 -19.03
CA THR A 23 -14.43 12.50 -19.82
C THR A 23 -14.09 11.01 -19.79
N GLN A 24 -13.55 10.51 -20.91
CA GLN A 24 -13.20 9.09 -21.06
C GLN A 24 -12.22 8.66 -19.96
N PRO A 25 -12.29 7.41 -19.44
CA PRO A 25 -11.47 6.95 -18.32
C PRO A 25 -9.95 7.10 -18.50
N SER A 26 -9.49 7.20 -19.75
CA SER A 26 -8.06 7.34 -20.12
C SER A 26 -7.45 8.69 -19.75
N GLU A 27 -8.24 9.74 -19.50
CA GLU A 27 -7.71 11.08 -19.17
C GLU A 27 -7.60 11.34 -17.66
N MET A 28 -8.11 10.46 -16.79
CA MET A 28 -8.16 10.70 -15.34
C MET A 28 -6.79 10.76 -14.64
N PHE A 29 -5.74 10.20 -15.24
CA PHE A 29 -4.41 10.20 -14.62
C PHE A 29 -3.78 11.59 -14.60
N GLY A 30 -3.89 12.35 -15.70
CA GLY A 30 -3.36 13.72 -15.79
C GLY A 30 -4.10 14.74 -14.91
N TYR A 31 -5.41 14.54 -14.67
CA TYR A 31 -6.20 15.46 -13.85
C TYR A 31 -5.86 15.42 -12.36
N LYS A 32 -5.46 14.25 -11.83
CA LYS A 32 -5.03 14.16 -10.42
C LYS A 32 -3.71 14.88 -10.21
N GLU A 33 -2.76 14.70 -11.11
CA GLU A 33 -1.43 15.31 -11.02
C GLU A 33 -1.50 16.83 -11.23
N ALA A 34 -2.28 17.29 -12.22
CA ALA A 34 -2.51 18.72 -12.45
C ALA A 34 -3.27 19.41 -11.30
N LYS A 35 -4.16 18.70 -10.61
CA LYS A 35 -4.86 19.21 -9.41
C LYS A 35 -3.90 19.34 -8.23
N VAL A 36 -3.06 18.33 -7.99
CA VAL A 36 -2.05 18.35 -6.93
C VAL A 36 -1.03 19.48 -7.17
N LEU A 37 -0.62 19.69 -8.43
CA LEU A 37 0.28 20.79 -8.79
C LEU A 37 -0.37 22.15 -8.49
N ARG A 38 -1.64 22.36 -8.88
CA ARG A 38 -2.39 23.58 -8.58
C ARG A 38 -2.57 23.81 -7.07
N GLU A 39 -2.83 22.77 -6.29
CA GLU A 39 -2.92 22.88 -4.83
C GLU A 39 -1.56 23.21 -4.21
N ARG A 40 -0.46 22.67 -4.75
CA ARG A 40 0.90 22.98 -4.32
C ARG A 40 1.30 24.42 -4.65
N GLU A 41 0.95 24.92 -5.83
CA GLU A 41 1.15 26.30 -6.26
C GLU A 41 0.29 27.29 -5.46
N ALA A 42 -0.96 26.94 -5.15
CA ALA A 42 -1.80 27.75 -4.28
C ALA A 42 -1.23 27.82 -2.86
N ARG A 43 -0.70 26.71 -2.34
CA ARG A 43 -0.01 26.68 -1.03
C ARG A 43 1.28 27.50 -1.05
N SER A 44 2.10 27.40 -2.09
CA SER A 44 3.34 28.20 -2.19
C SER A 44 3.05 29.70 -2.37
N SER A 45 2.01 30.06 -3.13
CA SER A 45 1.52 31.43 -3.26
C SER A 45 1.00 31.98 -1.92
N LEU A 46 0.25 31.19 -1.16
CA LEU A 46 -0.18 31.61 0.19
C LEU A 46 1.02 31.81 1.13
N LEU A 47 2.04 30.95 1.04
CA LEU A 47 3.25 31.08 1.86
C LEU A 47 4.06 32.34 1.51
N SER A 48 4.09 32.77 0.24
CA SER A 48 4.81 33.98 -0.19
C SER A 48 4.07 35.29 0.10
N MET A 49 2.77 35.25 0.39
CA MET A 49 1.99 36.44 0.77
C MET A 49 2.18 36.84 2.23
N SER A 50 2.15 38.15 2.48
CA SER A 50 2.19 38.68 3.85
C SER A 50 0.91 38.36 4.63
N LEU A 51 1.00 38.31 5.96
CA LEU A 51 -0.15 38.04 6.84
C LEU A 51 -1.33 38.99 6.57
N VAL A 52 -1.07 40.26 6.29
CA VAL A 52 -2.09 41.27 5.98
C VAL A 52 -2.80 40.96 4.64
N GLN A 53 -2.06 40.47 3.65
CA GLN A 53 -2.65 40.09 2.36
C GLN A 53 -3.53 38.83 2.49
N ARG A 54 -3.11 37.85 3.31
CA ARG A 54 -3.93 36.65 3.59
C ARG A 54 -5.22 37.01 4.32
N THR A 55 -5.18 37.90 5.30
CA THR A 55 -6.38 38.31 6.04
C THR A 55 -7.36 39.08 5.17
N ASN A 56 -6.88 39.89 4.23
CA ASN A 56 -7.74 40.64 3.32
C ASN A 56 -8.48 39.76 2.30
N LEU A 57 -7.90 38.62 1.89
CA LEU A 57 -8.55 37.64 1.01
C LEU A 57 -9.68 36.86 1.71
N LEU A 58 -9.65 36.81 3.05
CA LEU A 58 -10.61 36.07 3.87
C LEU A 58 -11.73 36.96 4.44
N GLN A 59 -11.69 38.27 4.21
CA GLN A 59 -12.78 39.14 4.63
C GLN A 59 -13.99 38.99 3.70
N PRO A 60 -15.19 38.68 4.23
CA PRO A 60 -16.41 38.67 3.42
C PRO A 60 -16.70 40.09 2.91
N LYS A 61 -16.95 40.23 1.60
CA LYS A 61 -17.32 41.50 0.96
C LYS A 61 -18.75 41.87 1.33
N ILE A 62 -18.97 42.33 2.56
CA ILE A 62 -20.27 42.89 3.00
C ILE A 62 -19.98 44.26 3.64
N PRO A 63 -20.64 45.34 3.18
CA PRO A 63 -20.44 46.65 3.77
C PRO A 63 -21.02 46.71 5.19
N PRO A 64 -20.34 47.36 6.16
CA PRO A 64 -20.79 47.38 7.54
C PRO A 64 -22.03 48.26 7.70
N CYS A 65 -23.14 47.67 8.18
CA CYS A 65 -24.31 48.41 8.64
C CYS A 65 -23.98 49.19 9.92
N LYS A 66 -24.23 50.49 9.92
CA LYS A 66 -24.14 51.36 11.12
C LYS A 66 -25.47 51.31 11.86
N SER A 67 -25.48 50.89 13.12
CA SER A 67 -26.62 51.08 14.03
C SER A 67 -26.27 52.09 15.13
N GLN A 68 -27.24 52.96 15.43
CA GLN A 68 -27.12 54.08 16.36
C GLN A 68 -26.96 53.62 17.82
N GLN A 69 -26.14 54.37 18.55
CA GLN A 69 -25.81 54.19 19.96
C GLN A 69 -27.02 54.48 20.86
N THR A 70 -27.18 53.70 21.93
CA THR A 70 -27.92 54.14 23.13
C THR A 70 -26.97 54.12 24.32
N THR A 71 -26.94 55.26 24.99
CA THR A 71 -26.19 55.57 26.20
C THR A 71 -26.96 55.09 27.42
N ILE A 72 -26.34 54.31 28.31
CA ILE A 72 -26.81 54.15 29.69
C ILE A 72 -25.63 54.30 30.66
N SER A 73 -25.92 55.06 31.69
CA SER A 73 -25.10 55.68 32.71
C SER A 73 -24.41 54.70 33.66
N ARG A 74 -23.28 55.19 34.19
CA ARG A 74 -22.31 54.50 35.04
C ARG A 74 -22.57 54.89 36.49
N SER A 75 -22.82 53.91 37.36
CA SER A 75 -22.51 54.03 38.79
C SER A 75 -21.76 52.77 39.21
N THR A 76 -20.62 52.93 39.88
CA THR A 76 -19.99 51.87 40.65
C THR A 76 -18.99 52.45 41.64
N ASN A 77 -19.17 51.98 42.86
CA ASN A 77 -18.56 52.38 44.10
C ASN A 77 -17.14 51.83 44.28
N HIS A 78 -16.43 52.47 45.20
CA HIS A 78 -15.12 52.09 45.74
C HIS A 78 -15.10 50.70 46.37
N SER A 79 -14.02 49.96 46.09
CA SER A 79 -13.57 48.79 46.87
C SER A 79 -12.56 49.21 47.93
N SER A 80 -12.77 48.81 49.19
CA SER A 80 -11.77 48.90 50.26
C SER A 80 -11.03 47.57 50.43
N ASN A 81 -9.71 47.69 50.56
CA ASN A 81 -8.77 46.63 50.86
C ASN A 81 -8.93 46.15 52.32
N VAL A 82 -8.85 44.83 52.52
CA VAL A 82 -8.78 44.20 53.84
C VAL A 82 -7.32 44.01 54.20
N SER A 83 -6.86 44.71 55.25
CA SER A 83 -5.58 44.48 55.90
C SER A 83 -5.79 43.70 57.20
N THR A 84 -5.00 42.64 57.35
CA THR A 84 -4.62 41.91 58.56
C THR A 84 -4.66 42.74 59.85
N MET A 85 -5.43 42.29 60.84
CA MET A 85 -5.35 42.76 62.23
C MET A 85 -5.00 41.61 63.17
N SER A 86 -3.87 41.78 63.83
CA SER A 86 -3.34 40.97 64.93
C SER A 86 -4.23 41.12 66.17
N ARG A 87 -4.60 39.98 66.76
CA ARG A 87 -5.46 39.85 67.94
C ARG A 87 -4.68 40.21 69.19
N ARG A 88 -4.99 41.36 69.81
CA ARG A 88 -4.66 41.64 71.21
C ARG A 88 -5.80 41.12 72.08
N GLU A 89 -5.47 40.21 73.00
CA GLU A 89 -6.33 39.85 74.11
C GLU A 89 -6.39 41.03 75.09
N GLY A 90 -7.55 41.68 75.14
CA GLY A 90 -7.83 42.78 76.05
C GLY A 90 -9.27 42.66 76.52
N LYS A 91 -9.42 42.37 77.81
CA LYS A 91 -10.68 42.21 78.54
C LYS A 91 -11.51 43.50 78.45
N GLU A 92 -12.61 43.49 77.70
CA GLU A 92 -13.72 44.42 77.93
C GLU A 92 -15.05 43.67 77.80
N ALA A 93 -15.50 43.10 78.91
CA ALA A 93 -16.89 42.72 79.06
C ALA A 93 -17.73 43.99 79.23
N ARG A 94 -17.99 44.71 78.13
CA ARG A 94 -19.13 45.62 78.09
C ARG A 94 -20.37 44.76 78.27
N SER A 95 -21.20 45.08 79.26
CA SER A 95 -22.49 44.42 79.45
C SER A 95 -23.34 44.63 78.20
N GLN A 96 -23.27 43.70 77.26
CA GLN A 96 -24.09 43.70 76.05
C GLN A 96 -25.55 43.77 76.47
N ARG A 97 -26.34 44.54 75.72
CA ARG A 97 -27.80 44.54 75.90
C ARG A 97 -28.25 43.08 75.71
N ILE A 98 -29.13 42.57 76.57
CA ILE A 98 -29.56 41.14 76.56
C ILE A 98 -29.90 40.62 75.15
N THR A 99 -30.46 41.49 74.29
CA THR A 99 -30.75 41.21 72.88
C THR A 99 -29.50 40.93 72.03
N GLU A 100 -28.42 41.67 72.22
CA GLU A 100 -27.14 41.48 71.51
C GLU A 100 -26.43 40.20 71.96
N PHE A 101 -26.52 39.87 73.25
CA PHE A 101 -25.99 38.60 73.77
C PHE A 101 -26.73 37.39 73.18
N ILE A 102 -28.07 37.47 73.10
CA ILE A 102 -28.88 36.42 72.48
C ILE A 102 -28.57 36.31 70.99
N GLN A 103 -28.41 37.44 70.28
CA GLN A 103 -28.02 37.47 68.87
C GLN A 103 -26.64 36.82 68.67
N SER A 104 -25.63 37.23 69.45
CA SER A 104 -24.28 36.66 69.40
C SER A 104 -24.28 35.17 69.68
N LYS A 105 -25.07 34.70 70.67
CA LYS A 105 -25.23 33.26 70.93
C LYS A 105 -25.88 32.52 69.77
N ARG A 106 -26.91 33.08 69.12
CA ARG A 106 -27.53 32.50 67.93
C ARG A 106 -26.56 32.41 66.76
N GLU A 107 -25.76 33.44 66.54
CA GLU A 107 -24.71 33.46 65.50
C GLU A 107 -23.63 32.40 65.76
N VAL A 108 -23.21 32.24 67.01
CA VAL A 108 -22.27 31.18 67.41
C VAL A 108 -22.87 29.79 67.17
N TYR A 109 -24.14 29.55 67.54
CA TYR A 109 -24.76 28.24 67.28
C TYR A 109 -24.99 27.96 65.80
N MET A 110 -25.38 28.98 65.01
CA MET A 110 -25.53 28.81 63.57
C MET A 110 -24.20 28.56 62.86
N THR A 111 -23.13 29.24 63.27
CA THR A 111 -21.79 29.00 62.74
C THR A 111 -21.29 27.61 63.14
N GLN A 112 -21.55 27.15 64.37
CA GLN A 112 -21.23 25.79 64.79
C GLN A 112 -21.98 24.74 63.94
N LEU A 113 -23.28 24.90 63.71
CA LEU A 113 -24.05 23.99 62.85
C LEU A 113 -23.49 23.95 61.41
N LEU A 114 -23.11 25.11 60.86
CA LEU A 114 -22.48 25.18 59.54
C LEU A 114 -21.12 24.48 59.52
N ILE A 115 -20.31 24.64 60.57
CA ILE A 115 -19.03 23.94 60.72
C ILE A 115 -19.27 22.44 60.79
N ASP A 116 -20.23 21.97 61.58
CA ASP A 116 -20.54 20.54 61.73
C ASP A 116 -21.02 19.94 60.40
N MET A 117 -21.93 20.63 59.69
CA MET A 117 -22.37 20.22 58.35
C MET A 117 -21.21 20.18 57.34
N LYS A 118 -20.33 21.18 57.35
CA LYS A 118 -19.16 21.22 56.46
C LYS A 118 -18.14 20.14 56.84
N THR A 119 -17.96 19.86 58.13
CA THR A 119 -17.07 18.81 58.63
C THR A 119 -17.56 17.43 58.20
N GLN A 120 -18.87 17.19 58.25
CA GLN A 120 -19.49 15.96 57.75
C GLN A 120 -19.26 15.81 56.24
N GLU A 121 -19.45 16.88 55.46
CA GLU A 121 -19.23 16.84 54.01
C GLU A 121 -17.74 16.62 53.66
N ILE A 122 -16.82 17.27 54.38
CA ILE A 122 -15.37 17.05 54.24
C ILE A 122 -15.02 15.58 54.51
N ASN A 123 -15.60 14.97 55.54
CA ASN A 123 -15.34 13.57 55.86
C ASN A 123 -15.88 12.62 54.78
N ARG A 124 -17.02 12.94 54.19
CA ARG A 124 -17.56 12.20 53.04
C ARG A 124 -16.61 12.28 51.85
N LEU A 125 -16.17 13.48 51.48
CA LEU A 125 -15.23 13.68 50.37
C LEU A 125 -13.88 12.98 50.62
N LYS A 126 -13.36 13.01 51.85
CA LYS A 126 -12.14 12.27 52.22
C LYS A 126 -12.28 10.76 52.08
N LYS A 127 -13.46 10.22 52.39
CA LYS A 127 -13.73 8.79 52.19
C LYS A 127 -13.75 8.45 50.71
N GLU A 128 -14.45 9.25 49.91
CA GLU A 128 -14.49 9.10 48.45
C GLU A 128 -13.09 9.23 47.82
N GLU A 129 -12.27 10.19 48.28
CA GLU A 129 -10.88 10.34 47.89
C GLU A 129 -10.05 9.10 48.23
N SER A 130 -10.18 8.57 49.46
CA SER A 130 -9.47 7.35 49.88
C SER A 130 -9.90 6.10 49.11
N ASP A 131 -11.17 6.00 48.73
CA ASP A 131 -11.67 4.88 47.95
C ASP A 131 -11.17 4.97 46.49
N ASN A 132 -11.18 6.17 45.91
CA ASN A 132 -10.59 6.43 44.57
C ASN A 132 -9.07 6.18 44.56
N GLU A 133 -8.33 6.58 45.59
CA GLU A 133 -6.88 6.33 45.68
C GLU A 133 -6.54 4.83 45.67
N LYS A 134 -7.37 3.99 46.30
CA LYS A 134 -7.18 2.53 46.26
C LYS A 134 -7.45 1.96 44.87
N GLU A 135 -8.51 2.41 44.22
CA GLU A 135 -8.83 2.00 42.85
C GLU A 135 -7.69 2.37 41.89
N PHE A 136 -7.17 3.59 41.98
CA PHE A 136 -6.01 3.99 41.17
C PHE A 136 -4.75 3.17 41.48
N ALA A 137 -4.52 2.79 42.73
CA ALA A 137 -3.37 1.95 43.09
C ALA A 137 -3.48 0.53 42.51
N ASP A 138 -4.69 -0.03 42.49
CA ASP A 138 -4.95 -1.35 41.89
C ASP A 138 -4.75 -1.30 40.37
N ASP A 139 -5.29 -0.28 39.71
CA ASP A 139 -5.12 -0.02 38.28
C ASP A 139 -3.63 0.20 37.91
N GLU A 140 -2.89 0.96 38.71
CA GLU A 140 -1.45 1.19 38.51
C GLU A 140 -0.66 -0.13 38.60
N SER A 141 -1.01 -0.99 39.55
CA SER A 141 -0.42 -2.33 39.68
C SER A 141 -0.75 -3.21 38.47
N GLU A 142 -1.98 -3.15 37.93
CA GLU A 142 -2.35 -3.89 36.73
C GLU A 142 -1.64 -3.39 35.47
N ILE A 143 -1.54 -2.07 35.31
CA ILE A 143 -0.79 -1.43 34.21
C ILE A 143 0.69 -1.83 34.28
N SER A 144 1.27 -1.88 35.49
CA SER A 144 2.66 -2.33 35.67
C SER A 144 2.85 -3.78 35.22
N LYS A 145 1.98 -4.69 35.68
CA LYS A 145 2.02 -6.13 35.30
C LYS A 145 1.82 -6.35 33.81
N THR A 146 0.91 -5.60 33.18
CA THR A 146 0.71 -5.68 31.73
C THR A 146 1.91 -5.13 30.98
N GLY A 147 2.50 -4.04 31.45
CA GLY A 147 3.76 -3.49 30.91
C GLY A 147 4.91 -4.50 30.93
N GLU A 148 5.08 -5.25 32.01
CA GLU A 148 6.09 -6.32 32.09
C GLU A 148 5.82 -7.47 31.11
N LYS A 149 4.56 -7.90 30.96
CA LYS A 149 4.16 -8.92 29.97
C LYS A 149 4.49 -8.46 28.55
N TYR A 150 4.22 -7.19 28.21
CA TYR A 150 4.57 -6.65 26.91
C TYR A 150 6.08 -6.62 26.69
N LYS A 151 6.88 -6.21 27.68
CA LYS A 151 8.35 -6.26 27.57
C LYS A 151 8.84 -7.67 27.28
N TYR A 152 8.36 -8.66 28.04
CA TYR A 152 8.72 -10.07 27.83
C TYR A 152 8.35 -10.57 26.42
N LEU A 153 7.13 -10.27 25.97
CA LEU A 153 6.68 -10.64 24.62
C LEU A 153 7.53 -9.97 23.53
N THR A 154 7.87 -8.69 23.68
CA THR A 154 8.74 -7.98 22.74
C THR A 154 10.11 -8.64 22.65
N THR A 155 10.75 -8.92 23.79
CA THR A 155 12.08 -9.58 23.79
C THR A 155 12.02 -10.96 23.16
N LYS A 156 10.95 -11.73 23.43
CA LYS A 156 10.74 -13.05 22.83
C LYS A 156 10.56 -12.97 21.31
N ILE A 157 9.76 -12.02 20.84
CA ILE A 157 9.55 -11.79 19.39
C ILE A 157 10.88 -11.37 18.74
N GLU A 158 11.66 -10.49 19.35
CA GLU A 158 12.96 -10.08 18.85
C GLU A 158 13.94 -11.25 18.74
N GLU A 159 13.96 -12.15 19.73
CA GLU A 159 14.78 -13.36 19.71
C GLU A 159 14.36 -14.33 18.59
N GLU A 160 13.06 -14.60 18.46
CA GLU A 160 12.51 -15.47 17.41
C GLU A 160 12.78 -14.88 16.01
N LEU A 161 12.62 -13.58 15.86
CA LEU A 161 12.93 -12.86 14.62
C LEU A 161 14.43 -12.94 14.30
N GLY A 162 15.29 -12.78 15.30
CA GLY A 162 16.74 -12.94 15.15
C GLY A 162 17.14 -14.35 14.68
N LYS A 163 16.50 -15.40 15.22
CA LYS A 163 16.73 -16.79 14.79
C LYS A 163 16.25 -17.01 13.35
N ALA A 164 15.06 -16.52 13.01
CA ALA A 164 14.50 -16.64 11.67
C ALA A 164 15.38 -15.94 10.61
N ARG A 165 15.92 -14.76 10.94
CA ARG A 165 16.86 -14.04 10.05
C ARG A 165 18.14 -14.83 9.81
N LYS A 166 18.79 -15.33 10.86
CA LYS A 166 20.01 -16.14 10.73
C LYS A 166 19.78 -17.40 9.89
N ALA A 167 18.65 -18.09 10.12
CA ALA A 167 18.30 -19.27 9.34
C ALA A 167 18.08 -18.93 7.85
N ALA A 168 17.39 -17.82 7.56
CA ALA A 168 17.20 -17.35 6.20
C ALA A 168 18.54 -16.98 5.53
N GLU A 169 19.43 -16.28 6.23
CA GLU A 169 20.76 -15.94 5.72
C GLU A 169 21.58 -17.20 5.39
N LEU A 170 21.62 -18.19 6.29
CA LEU A 170 22.32 -19.45 6.03
C LEU A 170 21.76 -20.18 4.80
N ALA A 171 20.44 -20.29 4.69
CA ALA A 171 19.79 -20.93 3.53
C ALA A 171 20.10 -20.19 2.21
N THR A 172 20.16 -18.84 2.24
CA THR A 172 20.53 -18.07 1.05
C THR A 172 21.99 -18.29 0.64
N LEU A 173 22.92 -18.38 1.60
CA LEU A 173 24.32 -18.67 1.33
C LEU A 173 24.47 -20.06 0.69
N GLU A 174 23.83 -21.08 1.28
CA GLU A 174 23.83 -22.43 0.73
C GLU A 174 23.27 -22.47 -0.69
N HIS A 175 22.11 -21.85 -0.93
CA HIS A 175 21.52 -21.77 -2.27
C HIS A 175 22.46 -21.10 -3.28
N VAL A 176 23.10 -19.98 -2.93
CA VAL A 176 24.06 -19.30 -3.82
C VAL A 176 25.26 -20.20 -4.13
N THR A 177 25.81 -20.90 -3.14
CA THR A 177 26.95 -21.82 -3.38
C THR A 177 26.56 -23.01 -4.26
N LEU A 178 25.38 -23.60 -4.05
CA LEU A 178 24.85 -24.68 -4.89
C LEU A 178 24.59 -24.19 -6.32
N GLN A 179 24.03 -22.99 -6.48
CA GLN A 179 23.80 -22.39 -7.78
C GLN A 179 25.11 -22.14 -8.54
N GLN A 180 26.16 -21.69 -7.85
CA GLN A 180 27.49 -21.55 -8.45
C GLN A 180 28.06 -22.90 -8.89
N LYS A 181 27.93 -23.94 -8.06
CA LYS A 181 28.37 -25.31 -8.40
C LYS A 181 27.59 -25.87 -9.59
N GLN A 182 26.28 -25.65 -9.64
CA GLN A 182 25.42 -26.05 -10.75
C GLN A 182 25.84 -25.35 -12.05
N LYS A 183 26.11 -24.04 -12.01
CA LYS A 183 26.60 -23.29 -13.18
C LYS A 183 27.92 -23.86 -13.70
N ARG A 184 28.86 -24.20 -12.81
CA ARG A 184 30.15 -24.83 -13.18
C ARG A 184 29.93 -26.20 -13.84
N GLN A 185 29.05 -27.04 -13.29
CA GLN A 185 28.73 -28.35 -13.87
C GLN A 185 28.01 -28.23 -15.22
N LYS A 186 27.09 -27.27 -15.38
CA LYS A 186 26.44 -26.99 -16.66
C LYS A 186 27.47 -26.62 -17.72
N LEU A 187 28.36 -25.68 -17.40
CA LEU A 187 29.44 -25.29 -18.31
C LEU A 187 30.32 -26.49 -18.71
N ALA A 188 30.70 -27.34 -17.75
CA ALA A 188 31.48 -28.54 -18.04
C ALA A 188 30.73 -29.54 -18.95
N ASN A 189 29.42 -29.71 -18.74
CA ASN A 189 28.57 -30.53 -19.62
C ASN A 189 28.48 -29.94 -21.02
N ASP A 190 28.36 -28.62 -21.16
CA ASP A 190 28.29 -27.96 -22.45
C ASP A 190 29.60 -28.11 -23.23
N ILE A 191 30.75 -28.04 -22.54
CA ILE A 191 32.07 -28.32 -23.12
C ILE A 191 32.15 -29.78 -23.59
N MET A 192 31.80 -30.75 -22.73
CA MET A 192 31.83 -32.18 -23.09
C MET A 192 30.89 -32.48 -24.26
N ARG A 193 29.71 -31.87 -24.31
CA ARG A 193 28.78 -32.01 -25.45
C ARG A 193 29.37 -31.47 -26.74
N SER A 194 30.06 -30.33 -26.68
CA SER A 194 30.76 -29.79 -27.84
C SER A 194 31.89 -30.71 -28.31
N GLU A 195 32.64 -31.32 -27.38
CA GLU A 195 33.67 -32.31 -27.72
C GLU A 195 33.08 -33.58 -28.33
N ILE A 196 31.96 -34.09 -27.79
CA ILE A 196 31.24 -35.23 -28.35
C ILE A 196 30.78 -34.92 -29.78
N SER A 197 30.19 -33.75 -30.02
CA SER A 197 29.74 -33.33 -31.36
C SER A 197 30.92 -33.30 -32.35
N LYS A 198 32.08 -32.77 -31.97
CA LYS A 198 33.29 -32.77 -32.82
C LYS A 198 33.79 -34.19 -33.11
N ASN A 199 33.72 -35.06 -32.10
CA ASN A 199 34.11 -36.46 -32.26
C ASN A 199 33.12 -37.23 -33.16
N GLU A 200 31.83 -36.90 -33.10
CA GLU A 200 30.80 -37.47 -33.98
C GLU A 200 31.01 -37.02 -35.43
N GLU A 201 31.28 -35.74 -35.67
CA GLU A 201 31.61 -35.20 -37.00
C GLU A 201 32.87 -35.86 -37.59
N THR A 202 33.93 -36.02 -36.78
CA THR A 202 35.15 -36.70 -37.23
C THR A 202 34.94 -38.19 -37.47
N LEU A 203 34.09 -38.85 -36.68
CA LEU A 203 33.70 -40.24 -36.93
C LEU A 203 32.91 -40.37 -38.25
N GLU A 204 32.00 -39.46 -38.53
CA GLU A 204 31.24 -39.42 -39.79
C GLU A 204 32.18 -39.20 -40.98
N TYR A 205 33.15 -38.29 -40.85
CA TYR A 205 34.22 -38.12 -41.83
C TYR A 205 34.94 -39.46 -42.08
N TYR A 206 35.43 -40.14 -41.03
CA TYR A 206 36.11 -41.44 -41.21
C TYR A 206 35.22 -42.52 -41.85
N LYS A 207 33.92 -42.54 -41.55
CA LYS A 207 32.98 -43.46 -42.20
C LYS A 207 32.85 -43.21 -43.70
N THR A 208 32.77 -41.95 -44.12
CA THR A 208 32.72 -41.63 -45.56
C THR A 208 34.02 -42.02 -46.28
N TYR A 209 35.18 -41.87 -45.65
CA TYR A 209 36.44 -42.42 -46.20
C TYR A 209 36.43 -43.94 -46.28
N GLN A 210 35.88 -44.61 -45.28
CA GLN A 210 35.75 -46.06 -45.30
C GLN A 210 34.85 -46.51 -46.46
N GLU A 211 33.67 -45.90 -46.62
CA GLU A 211 32.77 -46.16 -47.74
C GLU A 211 33.43 -45.88 -49.11
N PHE A 212 34.25 -44.84 -49.20
CA PHE A 212 35.02 -44.54 -50.41
C PHE A 212 36.07 -45.62 -50.70
N ILE A 213 36.82 -46.06 -49.69
CA ILE A 213 37.82 -47.14 -49.85
C ILE A 213 37.13 -48.46 -50.21
N ASP A 214 35.95 -48.74 -49.62
CA ASP A 214 35.16 -49.92 -49.94
C ASP A 214 34.67 -49.90 -51.40
N LYS A 215 34.30 -48.73 -51.92
CA LYS A 215 33.98 -48.53 -53.36
C LYS A 215 35.21 -48.65 -54.26
N PHE A 216 36.38 -48.22 -53.79
CA PHE A 216 37.62 -48.27 -54.59
C PHE A 216 38.23 -49.67 -54.65
N ASN A 217 37.94 -50.53 -53.68
CA ASN A 217 38.32 -51.96 -53.71
C ASN A 217 37.50 -52.79 -54.73
N ASP A 218 36.52 -52.19 -55.41
CA ASP A 218 35.79 -52.86 -56.48
C ASP A 218 36.68 -52.89 -57.75
N GLU A 219 37.22 -54.07 -58.06
CA GLU A 219 38.34 -54.34 -58.98
C GLU A 219 38.06 -53.98 -60.46
N HIS A 220 36.90 -53.43 -60.78
CA HIS A 220 36.37 -53.29 -62.15
C HIS A 220 36.57 -51.92 -62.82
N LEU A 221 37.23 -50.96 -62.17
CA LEU A 221 37.40 -49.61 -62.73
C LEU A 221 38.51 -49.51 -63.81
N MET A 222 39.37 -50.52 -63.94
CA MET A 222 40.61 -50.45 -64.74
C MET A 222 40.60 -51.29 -66.03
N ASP A 223 39.48 -51.92 -66.39
CA ASP A 223 39.47 -52.93 -67.47
C ASP A 223 39.29 -52.36 -68.90
N SER A 224 38.93 -51.07 -69.09
CA SER A 224 38.79 -50.49 -70.44
C SER A 224 39.01 -48.96 -70.51
N PRO A 225 39.81 -48.44 -71.46
CA PRO A 225 40.10 -47.00 -71.62
C PRO A 225 38.87 -46.12 -71.87
N ASP A 226 37.85 -46.65 -72.54
CA ASP A 226 36.62 -45.91 -72.86
C ASP A 226 35.77 -45.62 -71.60
N ASN A 227 35.87 -46.47 -70.57
CA ASN A 227 35.19 -46.24 -69.29
C ASN A 227 35.79 -45.02 -68.58
N LEU A 228 37.10 -44.80 -68.70
CA LEU A 228 37.77 -43.65 -68.11
C LEU A 228 37.35 -42.34 -68.80
N ILE A 229 37.18 -42.35 -70.13
CA ILE A 229 36.72 -41.16 -70.87
C ILE A 229 35.26 -40.84 -70.52
N ASN A 230 34.41 -41.86 -70.38
CA ASN A 230 33.03 -41.67 -69.95
C ASN A 230 32.95 -41.15 -68.51
N GLU A 231 33.77 -41.66 -67.60
CA GLU A 231 33.86 -41.18 -66.21
C GLU A 231 34.35 -39.72 -66.16
N PHE A 232 35.36 -39.35 -66.96
CA PHE A 232 35.79 -37.95 -67.06
C PHE A 232 34.69 -37.05 -67.60
N THR A 233 33.95 -37.50 -68.61
CA THR A 233 32.80 -36.76 -69.16
C THR A 233 31.69 -36.63 -68.11
N GLN A 234 31.48 -37.65 -67.28
CA GLN A 234 30.54 -37.61 -66.16
C GLN A 234 31.00 -36.60 -65.10
N ILE A 235 32.27 -36.63 -64.69
CA ILE A 235 32.85 -35.68 -63.73
C ILE A 235 32.79 -34.24 -64.27
N GLU A 236 33.03 -34.02 -65.56
CA GLU A 236 32.88 -32.69 -66.18
C GLU A 236 31.43 -32.19 -66.10
N ASN A 237 30.46 -33.05 -66.37
CA ASN A 237 29.03 -32.72 -66.26
C ASN A 237 28.62 -32.46 -64.79
N GLU A 238 29.13 -33.24 -63.84
CA GLU A 238 28.89 -33.06 -62.41
C GLU A 238 29.55 -31.77 -61.90
N ASN A 239 30.77 -31.45 -62.32
CA ASN A 239 31.43 -30.19 -62.00
C ASN A 239 30.67 -28.99 -62.57
N LEU A 240 30.19 -29.09 -63.81
CA LEU A 240 29.37 -28.04 -64.43
C LEU A 240 28.03 -27.86 -63.71
N PHE A 241 27.44 -28.95 -63.23
CA PHE A 241 26.25 -28.93 -62.39
C PHE A 241 26.52 -28.25 -61.04
N LEU A 242 27.59 -28.64 -60.33
CA LEU A 242 28.02 -28.02 -59.07
C LEU A 242 28.27 -26.51 -59.22
N ILE A 243 28.93 -26.08 -60.29
CA ILE A 243 29.18 -24.65 -60.55
C ILE A 243 27.86 -23.89 -60.71
N ARG A 244 26.90 -24.42 -61.48
CA ARG A 244 25.58 -23.81 -61.66
C ARG A 244 24.81 -23.73 -60.35
N GLU A 245 24.90 -24.77 -59.54
CA GLU A 245 24.20 -24.84 -58.26
C GLU A 245 24.83 -23.89 -57.22
N CYS A 246 26.16 -23.81 -57.18
CA CYS A 246 26.88 -22.80 -56.40
C CYS A 246 26.48 -21.37 -56.81
N ASP A 247 26.39 -21.08 -58.11
CA ASP A 247 25.93 -19.78 -58.61
C ASP A 247 24.48 -19.48 -58.20
N TYR A 248 23.60 -20.49 -58.22
CA TYR A 248 22.22 -20.37 -57.77
C TYR A 248 22.14 -20.06 -56.27
N PHE A 249 22.82 -20.84 -55.44
CA PHE A 249 22.86 -20.63 -53.99
C PHE A 249 23.53 -19.31 -53.62
N GLN A 250 24.58 -18.90 -54.33
CA GLN A 250 25.24 -17.62 -54.09
C GLN A 250 24.32 -16.43 -54.39
N LYS A 251 23.49 -16.53 -55.45
CA LYS A 251 22.44 -15.54 -55.73
C LYS A 251 21.35 -15.54 -54.65
N ALA A 252 20.92 -16.71 -54.18
CA ALA A 252 19.93 -16.82 -53.11
C ALA A 252 20.45 -16.28 -51.76
N ILE A 253 21.71 -16.55 -51.43
CA ILE A 253 22.40 -16.04 -50.24
C ILE A 253 22.58 -14.53 -50.34
N ASN A 254 23.02 -14.00 -51.48
CA ASN A 254 23.13 -12.55 -51.64
C ASN A 254 21.76 -11.86 -51.57
N GLY A 255 20.71 -12.50 -52.09
CA GLY A 255 19.33 -12.03 -51.95
C GLY A 255 18.78 -12.05 -50.52
N THR A 256 19.28 -12.93 -49.64
CA THR A 256 18.86 -13.03 -48.22
C THR A 256 19.77 -12.24 -47.28
N LYS A 257 21.05 -12.07 -47.61
CA LYS A 257 21.99 -11.21 -46.87
C LYS A 257 21.49 -9.77 -46.79
N ILE A 258 21.00 -9.21 -47.91
CA ILE A 258 20.48 -7.83 -47.99
C ILE A 258 19.33 -7.59 -46.98
N PRO A 259 18.26 -8.42 -46.90
CA PRO A 259 17.21 -8.24 -45.91
C PRO A 259 17.69 -8.53 -44.48
N THR A 260 18.58 -9.51 -44.25
CA THR A 260 19.12 -9.74 -42.89
C THR A 260 19.97 -8.58 -42.39
N GLU A 261 20.80 -7.96 -43.23
CA GLU A 261 21.58 -6.78 -42.86
C GLU A 261 20.68 -5.58 -42.55
N ASN A 262 19.58 -5.41 -43.29
CA ASN A 262 18.62 -4.36 -43.02
C ASN A 262 17.88 -4.59 -41.69
N ILE A 263 17.48 -5.83 -41.39
CA ILE A 263 16.87 -6.21 -40.10
C ILE A 263 17.86 -6.02 -38.96
N ILE A 264 19.14 -6.40 -39.14
CA ILE A 264 20.19 -6.20 -38.12
C ILE A 264 20.40 -4.71 -37.86
N LYS A 265 20.42 -3.86 -38.91
CA LYS A 265 20.51 -2.40 -38.75
C LYS A 265 19.31 -1.83 -37.99
N GLU A 266 18.11 -2.31 -38.29
CA GLU A 266 16.87 -1.90 -37.60
C GLU A 266 16.88 -2.31 -36.11
N VAL A 267 17.25 -3.56 -35.82
CA VAL A 267 17.36 -4.09 -34.44
C VAL A 267 18.44 -3.34 -33.67
N ASN A 268 19.61 -3.09 -34.27
CA ASN A 268 20.67 -2.32 -33.62
C ASN A 268 20.25 -0.86 -33.35
N SER A 269 19.51 -0.23 -34.26
CA SER A 269 18.96 1.11 -34.02
C SER A 269 17.92 1.11 -32.88
N SER A 270 17.12 0.05 -32.77
CA SER A 270 16.12 -0.12 -31.71
C SER A 270 16.77 -0.40 -30.34
N LEU A 271 17.86 -1.20 -30.32
CA LEU A 271 18.66 -1.44 -29.12
C LEU A 271 19.32 -0.15 -28.62
N ALA A 272 19.90 0.66 -29.52
CA ALA A 272 20.49 1.93 -29.14
C ALA A 272 19.44 2.90 -28.54
N GLN A 273 18.22 2.92 -29.08
CA GLN A 273 17.11 3.70 -28.51
C GLN A 273 16.70 3.17 -27.13
N LEU A 274 16.66 1.85 -26.94
CA LEU A 274 16.33 1.24 -25.65
C LEU A 274 17.42 1.46 -24.60
N GLU A 275 18.71 1.37 -24.96
CA GLU A 275 19.84 1.70 -24.09
C GLU A 275 19.82 3.16 -23.66
N GLU A 276 19.44 4.09 -24.56
CA GLU A 276 19.26 5.49 -24.22
C GLU A 276 18.08 5.71 -23.24
N ILE A 277 16.98 4.98 -23.42
CA ILE A 277 15.81 5.02 -22.52
C ILE A 277 16.12 4.42 -21.14
N VAL A 278 16.90 3.34 -21.10
CA VAL A 278 17.35 2.69 -19.85
C VAL A 278 18.34 3.58 -19.12
N SER A 279 19.29 4.21 -19.83
CA SER A 279 20.25 5.15 -19.23
C SER A 279 19.58 6.40 -18.66
N LYS A 280 18.40 6.80 -19.17
CA LYS A 280 17.60 7.92 -18.66
C LYS A 280 16.61 7.54 -17.55
N ARG A 281 16.41 6.24 -17.28
CA ARG A 281 15.60 5.77 -16.15
C ARG A 281 16.50 5.40 -14.98
N ASP A 282 16.57 6.28 -13.99
CA ASP A 282 17.15 5.98 -12.69
C ASP A 282 16.56 4.67 -12.11
N LEU A 283 17.43 3.71 -11.81
CA LEU A 283 17.09 2.49 -11.07
C LEU A 283 16.79 2.84 -9.61
N THR A 284 15.59 3.35 -9.36
CA THR A 284 14.97 3.33 -8.03
C THR A 284 13.56 2.77 -8.15
N SER A 285 13.44 1.48 -8.45
CA SER A 285 12.22 0.74 -8.14
C SER A 285 12.58 -0.67 -7.73
N HIS A 286 12.53 -0.89 -6.42
CA HIS A 286 12.62 -2.20 -5.79
C HIS A 286 11.53 -3.13 -6.34
N SER A 287 11.87 -3.94 -7.33
CA SER A 287 11.11 -5.16 -7.61
C SER A 287 11.65 -6.27 -6.72
N LYS A 288 11.04 -6.43 -5.54
CA LYS A 288 11.16 -7.66 -4.75
C LYS A 288 10.51 -8.79 -5.55
N VAL A 289 11.30 -9.46 -6.38
CA VAL A 289 10.96 -10.78 -6.88
C VAL A 289 11.15 -11.74 -5.72
N THR A 290 10.04 -12.25 -5.19
CA THR A 290 10.04 -13.28 -4.16
C THR A 290 10.47 -14.62 -4.77
N PRO A 291 11.57 -15.24 -4.31
CA PRO A 291 11.87 -16.62 -4.64
C PRO A 291 11.01 -17.54 -3.78
N LYS A 292 10.35 -18.47 -4.46
CA LYS A 292 9.55 -19.57 -3.92
C LYS A 292 10.43 -20.45 -3.00
N PRO A 293 9.98 -20.88 -1.80
CA PRO A 293 10.84 -21.58 -0.85
C PRO A 293 10.98 -23.07 -1.19
N GLU A 294 12.20 -23.61 -1.11
CA GLU A 294 12.51 -25.04 -1.14
C GLU A 294 12.60 -25.60 0.29
N ILE A 295 12.20 -26.86 0.43
CA ILE A 295 11.64 -27.50 1.63
C ILE A 295 12.71 -28.35 2.34
N SER A 296 12.87 -28.21 3.65
CA SER A 296 13.69 -29.10 4.51
C SER A 296 12.88 -30.28 5.07
N GLU A 297 13.51 -31.43 5.28
CA GLU A 297 12.82 -32.71 5.55
C GLU A 297 12.05 -32.79 6.88
N GLU A 298 12.41 -32.05 7.93
CA GLU A 298 11.54 -31.93 9.14
C GLU A 298 10.33 -31.02 8.92
N ASN A 299 10.46 -30.01 8.05
CA ASN A 299 9.32 -29.23 7.57
C ASN A 299 8.41 -30.09 6.69
N THR A 300 8.90 -31.15 6.03
CA THR A 300 8.02 -32.04 5.25
C THR A 300 7.02 -32.76 6.14
N VAL A 301 7.40 -33.24 7.33
CA VAL A 301 6.48 -34.00 8.20
C VAL A 301 5.43 -33.07 8.81
N ALA A 302 5.83 -31.86 9.23
CA ALA A 302 4.90 -30.84 9.69
C ALA A 302 3.98 -30.35 8.56
N GLU A 303 4.53 -30.15 7.37
CA GLU A 303 3.75 -29.74 6.19
C GLU A 303 2.83 -30.87 5.71
N ILE A 304 3.24 -32.13 5.77
CA ILE A 304 2.38 -33.29 5.45
C ILE A 304 1.20 -33.35 6.43
N LYS A 305 1.42 -33.10 7.72
CA LYS A 305 0.32 -32.99 8.71
C LYS A 305 -0.60 -31.81 8.41
N ARG A 306 -0.03 -30.63 8.12
CA ARG A 306 -0.78 -29.43 7.74
C ARG A 306 -1.61 -29.64 6.47
N LEU A 307 -1.03 -30.29 5.47
CA LEU A 307 -1.70 -30.66 4.23
C LEU A 307 -2.81 -31.68 4.50
N ALA A 308 -2.59 -32.67 5.36
CA ALA A 308 -3.64 -33.62 5.74
C ALA A 308 -4.83 -32.92 6.44
N GLU A 309 -4.58 -31.96 7.34
CA GLU A 309 -5.63 -31.15 7.96
C GLU A 309 -6.37 -30.28 6.93
N LEU A 310 -5.62 -29.67 6.00
CA LEU A 310 -6.22 -28.87 4.93
C LEU A 310 -7.10 -29.72 4.03
N ILE A 311 -6.63 -30.91 3.63
CA ILE A 311 -7.39 -31.90 2.86
C ILE A 311 -8.64 -32.32 3.62
N HIS A 312 -8.55 -32.50 4.94
CA HIS A 312 -9.71 -32.85 5.74
C HIS A 312 -10.76 -31.73 5.74
N LYS A 313 -10.32 -30.48 5.92
CA LYS A 313 -11.20 -29.30 5.92
C LYS A 313 -11.84 -29.08 4.55
N THR A 314 -11.09 -29.23 3.45
CA THR A 314 -11.64 -29.10 2.10
C THR A 314 -12.64 -30.21 1.81
N PHE A 315 -12.32 -31.46 2.17
CA PHE A 315 -13.24 -32.59 2.03
C PHE A 315 -14.54 -32.39 2.81
N TYR A 316 -14.45 -31.94 4.07
CA TYR A 316 -15.63 -31.62 4.88
C TYR A 316 -16.44 -30.45 4.28
N ASN A 317 -15.79 -29.41 3.76
CA ASN A 317 -16.52 -28.31 3.11
C ASN A 317 -17.24 -28.76 1.83
N CYS A 318 -16.65 -29.68 1.07
CA CYS A 318 -17.24 -30.21 -0.16
C CYS A 318 -18.39 -31.18 0.11
N PHE A 319 -18.22 -32.13 1.04
CA PHE A 319 -19.19 -33.24 1.23
C PHE A 319 -19.97 -33.18 2.54
N LYS A 320 -19.54 -32.37 3.52
CA LYS A 320 -20.10 -32.28 4.88
C LYS A 320 -20.18 -33.63 5.62
N ILE A 321 -19.26 -34.54 5.30
CA ILE A 321 -19.14 -35.86 5.92
C ILE A 321 -17.75 -35.96 6.52
N ASP A 322 -17.68 -36.19 7.83
CA ASP A 322 -16.45 -36.58 8.51
C ASP A 322 -16.21 -38.06 8.28
N SER A 323 -15.13 -38.39 7.59
CA SER A 323 -14.78 -39.76 7.25
C SER A 323 -13.31 -40.01 7.53
N ASP A 324 -13.00 -41.13 8.20
CA ASP A 324 -11.63 -41.50 8.60
C ASP A 324 -10.79 -42.11 7.46
N ILE A 325 -11.22 -41.89 6.22
CA ILE A 325 -10.50 -42.31 5.01
C ILE A 325 -9.13 -41.58 4.93
N PRO A 326 -8.06 -42.26 4.47
CA PRO A 326 -6.74 -41.65 4.32
C PRO A 326 -6.75 -40.40 3.42
N PRO A 327 -5.88 -39.39 3.67
CA PRO A 327 -5.88 -38.12 2.93
C PRO A 327 -5.81 -38.26 1.41
N ILE A 328 -5.08 -39.26 0.91
CA ILE A 328 -4.94 -39.53 -0.53
C ILE A 328 -6.28 -39.99 -1.13
N ALA A 329 -6.99 -40.91 -0.47
CA ALA A 329 -8.29 -41.37 -0.95
C ALA A 329 -9.39 -40.29 -0.83
N LYS A 330 -9.24 -39.34 0.12
CA LYS A 330 -10.09 -38.13 0.15
C LYS A 330 -9.85 -37.26 -1.09
N LEU A 331 -8.59 -37.07 -1.48
CA LEU A 331 -8.24 -36.33 -2.70
C LEU A 331 -8.71 -37.04 -3.96
N GLU A 332 -8.53 -38.36 -4.06
CA GLU A 332 -8.99 -39.17 -5.19
C GLU A 332 -10.52 -39.08 -5.35
N LYS A 333 -11.27 -39.12 -4.24
CA LYS A 333 -12.72 -38.93 -4.28
C LYS A 333 -13.09 -37.51 -4.74
N ILE A 334 -12.39 -36.48 -4.26
CA ILE A 334 -12.60 -35.10 -4.73
C ILE A 334 -12.31 -35.02 -6.23
N GLU A 335 -11.18 -35.56 -6.68
CA GLU A 335 -10.75 -35.57 -8.08
C GLU A 335 -11.78 -36.26 -8.98
N ASN A 336 -12.22 -37.47 -8.63
CA ASN A 336 -13.25 -38.19 -9.37
C ASN A 336 -14.55 -37.38 -9.44
N THR A 337 -14.98 -36.76 -8.34
CA THR A 337 -16.19 -35.91 -8.37
C THR A 337 -16.00 -34.63 -9.17
N MET A 338 -14.79 -34.05 -9.19
CA MET A 338 -14.48 -32.90 -10.04
C MET A 338 -14.47 -33.31 -11.50
N GLU A 339 -13.91 -34.46 -11.83
CA GLU A 339 -13.91 -35.00 -13.19
C GLU A 339 -15.34 -35.30 -13.67
N ASP A 340 -16.18 -35.87 -12.81
CA ASP A 340 -17.60 -36.07 -13.07
C ASP A 340 -18.33 -34.72 -13.25
N MET A 341 -17.99 -33.69 -12.46
CA MET A 341 -18.51 -32.34 -12.65
C MET A 341 -18.01 -31.70 -13.94
N TYR A 342 -16.77 -31.93 -14.36
CA TYR A 342 -16.25 -31.44 -15.64
C TYR A 342 -16.93 -32.12 -16.83
N LYS A 343 -17.13 -33.44 -16.76
CA LYS A 343 -17.94 -34.19 -17.74
C LYS A 343 -19.37 -33.67 -17.79
N ALA A 344 -19.96 -33.36 -16.62
CA ALA A 344 -21.29 -32.77 -16.56
C ALA A 344 -21.32 -31.34 -17.12
N LEU A 345 -20.30 -30.52 -16.86
CA LEU A 345 -20.17 -29.15 -17.36
C LEU A 345 -20.05 -29.10 -18.89
N GLU A 346 -19.39 -30.08 -19.50
CA GLU A 346 -19.31 -30.21 -20.97
C GLU A 346 -20.70 -30.43 -21.60
N LEU A 347 -21.62 -31.06 -20.86
CA LEU A 347 -23.01 -31.25 -21.27
C LEU A 347 -23.90 -30.02 -20.98
N VAL A 348 -23.42 -29.04 -20.20
CA VAL A 348 -24.20 -27.84 -19.86
C VAL A 348 -24.16 -26.85 -21.03
N SER A 349 -25.35 -26.47 -21.53
CA SER A 349 -25.41 -25.53 -22.65
C SER A 349 -24.81 -24.16 -22.31
N PRO A 350 -24.10 -23.52 -23.25
CA PRO A 350 -23.51 -22.20 -23.05
C PRO A 350 -24.55 -21.10 -22.75
N LYS A 351 -25.81 -21.29 -23.19
CA LYS A 351 -26.92 -20.37 -22.88
C LYS A 351 -27.26 -20.37 -21.39
N PHE A 352 -27.27 -21.54 -20.76
CA PHE A 352 -27.55 -21.67 -19.33
C PHE A 352 -26.44 -21.04 -18.48
N ILE A 353 -25.17 -21.19 -18.90
CA ILE A 353 -24.02 -20.55 -18.24
C ILE A 353 -24.15 -19.03 -18.28
N ALA A 354 -24.45 -18.47 -19.46
CA ALA A 354 -24.63 -17.03 -19.64
C ALA A 354 -25.79 -16.47 -18.78
N GLU A 355 -26.91 -17.20 -18.70
CA GLU A 355 -28.05 -16.81 -17.86
C GLU A 355 -27.69 -16.81 -16.37
N LYS A 356 -26.97 -17.84 -15.90
CA LYS A 356 -26.50 -17.91 -14.52
C LYS A 356 -25.47 -16.84 -14.19
N GLN A 357 -24.52 -16.57 -15.07
CA GLN A 357 -23.55 -15.48 -14.91
C GLN A 357 -24.26 -14.12 -14.84
N ALA A 358 -25.22 -13.87 -15.73
CA ALA A 358 -26.01 -12.64 -15.72
C ALA A 358 -26.80 -12.47 -14.40
N LYS A 359 -27.29 -13.58 -13.81
CA LYS A 359 -27.95 -13.58 -12.50
C LYS A 359 -26.97 -13.23 -11.37
N PHE A 360 -25.82 -13.90 -11.30
CA PHE A 360 -24.81 -13.59 -10.27
C PHE A 360 -24.29 -12.15 -10.37
N ASP A 361 -24.06 -11.66 -11.60
CA ASP A 361 -23.65 -10.28 -11.84
C ASP A 361 -24.76 -9.28 -11.49
N LYS A 362 -26.04 -9.66 -11.63
CA LYS A 362 -27.16 -8.86 -11.15
C LYS A 362 -27.18 -8.80 -9.63
N ASP A 363 -27.09 -9.95 -8.95
CA ASP A 363 -27.11 -10.05 -7.49
C ASP A 363 -25.92 -9.28 -6.87
N ARG A 364 -24.71 -9.40 -7.46
CA ARG A 364 -23.53 -8.64 -7.03
C ARG A 364 -23.72 -7.13 -7.17
N ARG A 365 -24.33 -6.68 -8.27
CA ARG A 365 -24.64 -5.25 -8.50
C ARG A 365 -25.71 -4.75 -7.52
N GLU A 366 -26.70 -5.57 -7.19
CA GLU A 366 -27.73 -5.23 -6.21
C GLU A 366 -27.13 -5.14 -4.80
N LEU A 367 -26.28 -6.08 -4.39
CA LEU A 367 -25.57 -6.03 -3.12
C LEU A 367 -24.70 -4.77 -2.99
N MET A 368 -23.92 -4.42 -4.01
CA MET A 368 -23.13 -3.18 -3.99
C MET A 368 -24.01 -1.93 -3.90
N ARG A 369 -25.17 -1.91 -4.57
CA ARG A 369 -26.11 -0.78 -4.47
C ARG A 369 -26.71 -0.67 -3.07
N ILE A 370 -27.12 -1.79 -2.47
CA ILE A 370 -27.66 -1.83 -1.11
C ILE A 370 -26.63 -1.36 -0.10
N GLU A 371 -25.38 -1.83 -0.20
CA GLU A 371 -24.29 -1.43 0.70
C GLU A 371 -23.98 0.07 0.58
N GLN A 372 -23.88 0.59 -0.64
CA GLN A 372 -23.67 2.03 -0.88
C GLN A 372 -24.84 2.88 -0.37
N GLN A 373 -26.08 2.39 -0.52
CA GLN A 373 -27.25 3.08 0.01
C GLN A 373 -27.24 3.11 1.54
N LYS A 374 -26.96 1.96 2.18
CA LYS A 374 -26.85 1.85 3.63
C LYS A 374 -25.76 2.76 4.21
N GLU A 375 -24.61 2.87 3.54
CA GLU A 375 -23.53 3.75 3.96
C GLU A 375 -23.94 5.23 3.87
N LYS A 376 -24.61 5.62 2.78
CA LYS A 376 -25.16 6.98 2.65
C LYS A 376 -26.21 7.28 3.72
N GLU A 377 -27.08 6.32 4.03
CA GLU A 377 -28.07 6.45 5.10
C GLU A 377 -27.39 6.59 6.48
N ARG A 378 -26.34 5.82 6.77
CA ARG A 378 -25.54 5.97 8.01
C ARG A 378 -24.92 7.35 8.13
N ILE A 379 -24.26 7.84 7.08
CA ILE A 379 -23.66 9.18 7.07
C ILE A 379 -24.73 10.27 7.26
N GLN A 380 -25.92 10.10 6.66
CA GLN A 380 -27.03 11.02 6.85
C GLN A 380 -27.59 10.98 8.27
N GLN A 381 -27.71 9.78 8.87
CA GLN A 381 -28.14 9.60 10.25
C GLN A 381 -27.15 10.25 11.22
N GLU A 382 -25.84 10.04 11.04
CA GLU A 382 -24.79 10.66 11.87
C GLU A 382 -24.85 12.20 11.78
N LYS A 383 -25.01 12.75 10.56
CA LYS A 383 -25.18 14.20 10.37
C LYS A 383 -26.44 14.73 11.05
N LYS A 384 -27.55 13.98 10.98
CA LYS A 384 -28.81 14.33 11.63
C LYS A 384 -28.68 14.29 13.15
N GLU A 385 -28.01 13.29 13.69
CA GLU A 385 -27.74 13.14 15.12
C GLU A 385 -26.84 14.26 15.64
N GLN A 386 -25.74 14.57 14.94
CA GLN A 386 -24.88 15.71 15.29
C GLN A 386 -25.64 17.04 15.25
N ALA A 387 -26.57 17.22 14.31
CA ALA A 387 -27.41 18.41 14.24
C ALA A 387 -28.40 18.49 15.41
N LEU A 388 -29.03 17.37 15.79
CA LEU A 388 -29.91 17.26 16.95
C LEU A 388 -29.14 17.50 18.26
N GLU A 389 -27.94 16.94 18.40
CA GLU A 389 -27.09 17.15 19.57
C GLU A 389 -26.70 18.63 19.71
N ARG A 390 -26.39 19.30 18.60
CA ARG A 390 -26.13 20.75 18.58
C ARG A 390 -27.36 21.57 18.94
N ALA A 391 -28.55 21.14 18.53
CA ALA A 391 -29.81 21.82 18.85
C ALA A 391 -30.22 21.61 20.33
N ASN A 392 -29.98 20.43 20.88
CA ASN A 392 -30.30 20.06 22.26
C ASN A 392 -29.29 20.61 23.28
N LYS A 393 -28.07 20.97 22.84
CA LYS A 393 -27.09 21.62 23.71
C LYS A 393 -27.67 22.95 24.21
N PRO A 394 -27.71 23.19 25.54
CA PRO A 394 -28.24 24.41 26.09
C PRO A 394 -27.45 25.60 25.54
N ILE A 395 -28.16 26.61 25.04
CA ILE A 395 -27.56 27.83 24.50
C ILE A 395 -26.73 28.47 25.62
N LYS A 396 -25.41 28.44 25.47
CA LYS A 396 -24.50 29.13 26.39
C LYS A 396 -24.76 30.62 26.30
N ARG A 397 -25.49 31.15 27.29
CA ARG A 397 -25.68 32.59 27.46
C ARG A 397 -24.41 33.13 28.11
N ASN A 398 -23.59 33.81 27.34
CA ASN A 398 -22.44 34.52 27.87
C ASN A 398 -22.95 35.73 28.65
N THR A 399 -23.17 35.56 29.96
CA THR A 399 -23.50 36.67 30.85
C THR A 399 -22.24 37.47 31.12
N GLY A 400 -22.06 38.55 30.37
CA GLY A 400 -20.99 39.51 30.59
C GLY A 400 -20.17 39.80 29.33
N ARG A 401 -19.52 40.97 29.33
CA ARG A 401 -18.59 41.38 28.28
C ARG A 401 -17.32 40.53 28.41
N HIS A 402 -16.93 39.83 27.35
CA HIS A 402 -15.69 39.04 27.34
C HIS A 402 -14.51 39.96 27.64
N LEU A 403 -13.75 39.65 28.70
CA LEU A 403 -12.55 40.40 29.05
C LEU A 403 -11.49 40.04 28.00
N MET A 404 -11.20 40.98 27.09
CA MET A 404 -10.06 40.83 26.20
C MET A 404 -8.80 40.96 27.04
N GLU A 405 -8.11 39.84 27.24
CA GLU A 405 -6.76 39.85 27.79
C GLU A 405 -5.86 40.69 26.89
N ARG A 406 -5.02 41.53 27.50
CA ARG A 406 -4.01 42.26 26.76
C ARG A 406 -3.02 41.24 26.20
N SER A 407 -2.94 41.14 24.88
CA SER A 407 -1.96 40.30 24.22
C SER A 407 -0.54 40.68 24.67
N LEU A 408 0.10 39.80 25.43
CA LEU A 408 1.54 39.89 25.64
C LEU A 408 2.22 39.67 24.27
N PRO A 409 3.28 40.42 23.94
CA PRO A 409 4.04 40.17 22.72
C PRO A 409 4.54 38.72 22.74
N LEU A 410 4.27 37.98 21.66
CA LEU A 410 4.71 36.61 21.49
C LEU A 410 6.24 36.55 21.57
N HIS A 411 6.77 35.98 22.64
CA HIS A 411 8.20 35.72 22.75
C HIS A 411 8.53 34.52 21.86
N TYR A 412 9.11 34.79 20.69
CA TYR A 412 9.56 33.76 19.76
C TYR A 412 10.79 33.06 20.33
N GLN A 413 10.59 31.95 21.02
CA GLN A 413 11.68 31.01 21.26
C GLN A 413 11.99 30.31 19.93
N LYS A 414 13.13 30.63 19.32
CA LYS A 414 13.71 29.82 18.24
C LYS A 414 13.85 28.41 18.79
N THR A 415 13.06 27.47 18.30
CA THR A 415 13.41 26.05 18.40
C THR A 415 14.72 25.88 17.64
N ASN A 416 15.79 25.55 18.35
CA ASN A 416 17.11 25.30 17.79
C ASN A 416 17.07 23.96 17.01
N ASN A 417 16.37 23.96 15.87
CA ASN A 417 16.35 22.85 14.92
C ASN A 417 17.77 22.53 14.41
N GLU A 418 18.70 23.49 14.53
CA GLU A 418 20.11 23.32 14.19
C GLU A 418 20.86 22.33 15.10
N ALA A 419 20.49 22.24 16.39
CA ALA A 419 21.09 21.28 17.31
C ALA A 419 20.64 19.84 16.98
N LEU A 420 19.35 19.66 16.65
CA LEU A 420 18.81 18.38 16.21
C LEU A 420 19.42 17.94 14.87
N LEU A 421 19.58 18.88 13.93
CA LEU A 421 20.23 18.62 12.64
C LEU A 421 21.71 18.26 12.80
N ARG A 422 22.45 18.90 13.72
CA ARG A 422 23.82 18.51 14.06
C ARG A 422 23.90 17.13 14.66
N GLN A 423 22.97 16.78 15.56
CA GLN A 423 22.94 15.47 16.21
C GLN A 423 22.65 14.35 15.20
N ILE A 424 21.74 14.60 14.26
CA ILE A 424 21.46 13.69 13.13
C ILE A 424 22.69 13.56 12.21
N ALA A 425 23.37 14.67 11.91
CA ALA A 425 24.57 14.65 11.06
C ALA A 425 25.74 13.92 11.73
N GLU A 426 25.96 14.10 13.04
CA GLU A 426 26.96 13.34 13.80
C GLU A 426 26.63 11.85 13.84
N GLN A 427 25.35 11.49 14.04
CA GLN A 427 24.92 10.09 13.98
C GLN A 427 25.20 9.47 12.61
N GLN A 428 24.87 10.17 11.52
CA GLN A 428 25.15 9.71 10.17
C GLN A 428 26.67 9.61 9.88
N ALA A 429 27.46 10.54 10.41
CA ALA A 429 28.92 10.49 10.29
C ALA A 429 29.53 9.32 11.08
N MET A 430 29.04 9.06 12.30
CA MET A 430 29.44 7.91 13.11
C MET A 430 29.03 6.60 12.44
N GLU A 431 27.81 6.51 11.90
CA GLU A 431 27.33 5.32 11.20
C GLU A 431 28.20 5.04 9.96
N LYS A 432 28.54 6.07 9.18
CA LYS A 432 29.45 5.96 8.05
C LYS A 432 30.89 5.56 8.45
N PHE A 433 31.35 6.00 9.63
CA PHE A 433 32.66 5.64 10.16
C PHE A 433 32.69 4.22 10.74
N LEU A 434 31.61 3.78 11.40
CA LEU A 434 31.51 2.43 11.98
C LEU A 434 31.31 1.35 10.92
N PHE A 435 30.51 1.62 9.88
CA PHE A 435 30.09 0.60 8.93
C PHE A 435 30.72 0.71 7.54
N GLY A 436 31.47 1.78 7.26
CA GLY A 436 32.13 2.01 5.97
C GLY A 436 31.14 2.14 4.80
N PRO A 437 31.61 2.47 3.59
CA PRO A 437 30.79 2.27 2.40
C PRO A 437 30.52 0.77 2.26
N ALA A 438 29.25 0.40 2.11
CA ALA A 438 28.87 -0.98 1.81
C ALA A 438 29.68 -1.44 0.59
N LEU A 439 30.48 -2.50 0.79
CA LEU A 439 31.29 -3.11 -0.27
C LEU A 439 30.35 -3.52 -1.41
N GLU A 440 30.47 -2.82 -2.54
CA GLU A 440 30.02 -3.31 -3.86
C GLU A 440 31.02 -4.31 -4.43
#